data_AF-A0A7X8R206-F1
#
_entry.id   AF-A0A7X8R206-F1
#
_cell.length_a   1.000
_cell.length_b   1.000
_cell.length_c   1.000
_cell.angle_alpha   90.00
_cell.angle_beta   90.00
_cell.angle_gamma   90.00
#
_symmetry.space_group_name_H-M   'P 1'
#
loop_
_entity.id
_entity.type
_entity.pdbx_description
1 polymer ?
#
loop_
_entity_poly.entity_id
_entity_poly.type
_entity_poly.pdbx_seq_one_letter_code
_entity_poly.pdbx_strand_id
1 'polypeptide(L)'
;MKNERLSDSVYQYLLDMILNMEIKPGDRIPEAKIATQLGISRTPIRDAMLQLANDGIINIYPNILHAKTVKIQSSNNFYVGNLLDTGFYL
;
A
#
# COMPACT_ATOMS: atom_id res chain seq x y z
N MET A 1 6.45 -11.00 21.29
CA MET A 1 6.19 -9.55 21.10
C MET A 1 6.58 -9.22 19.67
N LYS A 2 5.60 -8.98 18.80
CA LYS A 2 5.83 -8.74 17.37
C LYS A 2 6.44 -7.34 17.25
N ASN A 3 7.73 -7.27 16.94
CA ASN A 3 8.42 -6.00 16.68
C ASN A 3 7.97 -5.54 15.28
N GLU A 4 6.72 -5.08 15.16
CA GLU A 4 6.18 -4.58 13.90
C GLU A 4 6.97 -3.34 13.53
N ARG A 5 7.68 -3.41 12.40
CA ARG A 5 8.47 -2.27 11.95
C ARG A 5 7.50 -1.16 11.60
N LEU A 6 7.86 0.08 11.92
CA LEU A 6 7.04 1.24 11.59
C LEU A 6 6.71 1.32 10.10
N SER A 7 7.61 0.84 9.23
CA SER A 7 7.36 0.66 7.80
C SER A 7 6.17 -0.24 7.48
N ASP A 8 5.96 -1.30 8.26
CA ASP A 8 4.93 -2.30 8.00
C ASP A 8 3.55 -1.75 8.36
N SER A 9 3.47 -0.98 9.46
CA SER A 9 2.26 -0.24 9.82
C SER A 9 1.91 0.83 8.78
N VAL A 10 2.92 1.54 8.26
CA VAL A 10 2.71 2.54 7.21
C VAL A 10 2.31 1.89 5.89
N TYR A 11 2.86 0.72 5.57
CA TYR A 11 2.44 -0.08 4.42
C TYR A 11 0.94 -0.40 4.50
N GLN A 12 0.47 -0.94 5.63
CA GLN A 12 -0.94 -1.30 5.80
C GLN A 12 -1.84 -0.05 5.69
N TYR A 13 -1.44 1.05 6.33
CA TYR A 13 -2.16 2.32 6.24
C TYR A 13 -2.30 2.80 4.78
N LEU A 14 -1.21 2.78 4.02
CA LEU A 14 -1.23 3.19 2.60
C LEU A 14 -2.05 2.23 1.74
N LEU A 15 -1.95 0.92 1.99
CA LEU A 15 -2.73 -0.10 1.29
C LEU A 15 -4.22 0.13 1.51
N ASP A 16 -4.65 0.34 2.74
CA ASP A 16 -6.06 0.62 3.09
C ASP A 16 -6.58 1.87 2.37
N MET A 17 -5.81 2.95 2.34
CA MET A 17 -6.18 4.17 1.61
C MET A 17 -6.35 3.93 0.10
N ILE A 18 -5.53 3.05 -0.49
CA ILE A 18 -5.61 2.69 -1.91
C ILE A 18 -6.84 1.81 -2.16
N LEU A 19 -7.05 0.79 -1.32
CA LEU A 19 -8.19 -0.14 -1.43
C LEU A 19 -9.53 0.56 -1.22
N ASN A 20 -9.59 1.53 -0.29
CA ASN A 20 -10.77 2.35 -0.03
C ASN A 20 -10.96 3.50 -1.04
N MET A 21 -10.12 3.59 -2.07
CA MET A 21 -10.17 4.64 -3.10
C MET A 21 -9.99 6.07 -2.57
N GLU A 22 -9.38 6.24 -1.39
CA GLU A 22 -8.95 7.54 -0.87
C GLU A 22 -7.75 8.07 -1.67
N ILE A 23 -6.88 7.17 -2.13
CA ILE A 23 -5.84 7.43 -3.13
C ILE A 23 -6.22 6.67 -4.40
N LYS A 24 -6.68 7.40 -5.42
CA LYS A 24 -7.19 6.76 -6.65
C LYS A 24 -6.05 6.31 -7.55
N PRO A 25 -6.26 5.29 -8.41
CA PRO A 25 -5.31 4.92 -9.45
C PRO A 25 -4.78 6.13 -10.25
N GLY A 26 -3.46 6.28 -10.32
CA GLY A 26 -2.78 7.39 -10.97
C GLY A 26 -2.54 8.62 -10.09
N ASP A 27 -3.16 8.70 -8.91
CA ASP A 27 -2.92 9.77 -7.94
C ASP A 27 -1.51 9.68 -7.37
N ARG A 28 -0.98 10.84 -7.01
CA ARG A 28 0.29 10.93 -6.28
C ARG A 28 0.06 10.65 -4.80
N ILE A 29 0.90 9.81 -4.21
CA ILE A 29 0.92 9.61 -2.75
C ILE A 29 1.48 10.87 -2.05
N PRO A 30 0.73 11.50 -1.12
CA PRO A 30 1.13 12.75 -0.47
C PRO A 30 2.04 12.48 0.75
N GLU A 31 3.29 12.05 0.52
CA GLU A 31 4.27 11.66 1.56
C GLU A 31 4.36 12.66 2.73
N ALA A 32 4.44 13.97 2.44
CA ALA A 32 4.55 15.00 3.46
C ALA A 32 3.31 15.09 4.36
N LYS A 33 2.12 14.93 3.79
CA LYS A 33 0.86 14.94 4.55
C LYS A 33 0.79 13.73 5.46
N ILE A 34 1.14 12.56 4.94
CA ILE A 34 1.15 11.29 5.69
C ILE A 34 2.15 11.36 6.85
N ALA A 35 3.36 11.89 6.61
CA ALA A 35 4.35 12.10 7.66
C ALA A 35 3.82 12.97 8.80
N THR A 36 3.16 14.07 8.48
CA THR A 36 2.55 14.96 9.48
C THR A 36 1.38 14.30 10.20
N GLN A 37 0.51 13.57 9.48
CA GLN A 37 -0.67 12.92 10.08
C GLN A 37 -0.29 11.79 11.03
N LEU A 38 0.70 10.98 10.66
CA LEU A 38 1.14 9.85 11.48
C LEU A 38 2.19 10.26 12.53
N GLY A 39 2.73 11.48 12.45
CA GLY A 39 3.76 11.96 13.38
C GLY A 39 5.10 11.24 13.23
N ILE A 40 5.43 10.77 12.02
CA ILE A 40 6.62 9.95 11.75
C ILE A 40 7.56 10.60 10.75
N SER A 41 8.80 10.12 10.73
CA SER A 41 9.79 10.56 9.74
C SER A 41 9.46 10.01 8.34
N ARG A 42 10.11 10.58 7.31
CA ARG A 42 9.92 10.17 5.91
C ARG A 42 10.52 8.81 5.58
N THR A 43 11.55 8.37 6.31
CA THR A 43 12.23 7.08 6.09
C THR A 43 11.28 5.88 6.13
N PRO A 44 10.48 5.63 7.19
CA PRO A 44 9.54 4.51 7.22
C PRO A 44 8.46 4.60 6.13
N ILE A 45 8.09 5.81 5.70
CA ILE A 45 7.14 6.01 4.59
C ILE A 45 7.76 5.58 3.27
N ARG A 46 9.03 5.91 3.05
CA ARG A 46 9.76 5.48 1.85
C ARG A 46 9.94 3.97 1.81
N ASP A 47 10.28 3.36 2.93
CA ASP A 47 10.40 1.90 3.03
C ASP A 47 9.06 1.22 2.73
N ALA A 48 7.96 1.75 3.25
CA ALA A 48 6.61 1.27 2.94
C ALA A 48 6.25 1.42 1.46
N MET A 49 6.56 2.58 0.85
CA MET A 49 6.33 2.81 -0.57
C MET A 49 7.16 1.87 -1.46
N LEU A 50 8.41 1.58 -1.08
CA LEU A 50 9.25 0.60 -1.78
C LEU A 50 8.65 -0.80 -1.71
N GLN A 51 8.11 -1.20 -0.55
CA GLN A 51 7.40 -2.47 -0.41
C GLN A 51 6.16 -2.53 -1.31
N LEU A 52 5.30 -1.52 -1.27
CA LEU A 52 4.13 -1.42 -2.16
C LEU A 52 4.50 -1.46 -3.65
N ALA A 53 5.65 -0.90 -4.01
CA ALA A 53 6.14 -0.92 -5.38
C ALA A 53 6.65 -2.32 -5.78
N ASN A 54 7.34 -3.03 -4.88
CA ASN A 54 7.75 -4.42 -5.08
C ASN A 54 6.53 -5.34 -5.26
N ASP A 55 5.43 -5.06 -4.56
CA ASP A 55 4.16 -5.79 -4.68
C ASP A 55 3.35 -5.38 -5.93
N GLY A 56 3.83 -4.41 -6.71
CA GLY A 56 3.17 -3.95 -7.95
C GLY A 56 1.94 -3.08 -7.74
N ILE A 57 1.70 -2.60 -6.52
CA ILE A 57 0.53 -1.78 -6.16
C ILE A 57 0.74 -0.32 -6.61
N ILE A 58 1.98 0.15 -6.56
CA ILE A 58 2.37 1.53 -6.92
C ILE A 58 3.62 1.55 -7.81
N ASN A 59 3.82 2.63 -8.56
CA ASN A 59 5.04 2.91 -9.31
C ASN A 59 5.80 4.07 -8.68
N ILE A 60 7.09 3.92 -8.44
CA ILE A 60 7.97 5.00 -7.91
C ILE A 60 8.67 5.72 -9.07
N TYR A 61 8.61 7.04 -9.08
CA TYR A 61 9.33 7.86 -10.08
C TYR A 61 10.51 8.62 -9.44
N PRO A 62 11.70 8.60 -10.10
CA PRO A 62 12.98 9.00 -9.50
C PRO A 62 13.15 10.50 -9.27
N ASN A 63 12.40 11.37 -9.96
CA ASN A 63 12.68 12.81 -9.90
C ASN A 63 12.39 13.45 -8.55
N ILE A 64 11.52 12.85 -7.71
CA ILE A 64 11.26 13.35 -6.35
C ILE A 64 10.74 12.25 -5.38
N LEU A 65 10.91 10.96 -5.70
CA LEU A 65 10.37 9.82 -4.93
C LEU A 65 8.86 9.91 -4.69
N HIS A 66 8.12 10.37 -5.69
CA HIS A 66 6.67 10.30 -5.70
C HIS A 66 6.21 8.97 -6.30
N ALA A 67 5.29 8.31 -5.60
CA ALA A 67 4.65 7.12 -6.11
C ALA A 67 3.26 7.44 -6.68
N LYS A 68 2.90 6.73 -7.75
CA LYS A 68 1.54 6.70 -8.27
C LYS A 68 0.96 5.31 -8.13
N THR A 69 -0.27 5.21 -7.69
CA THR A 69 -1.03 3.95 -7.69
C THR A 69 -1.22 3.43 -9.10
N VAL A 70 -1.11 2.11 -9.28
CA VAL A 70 -1.39 1.44 -10.56
C VAL A 70 -2.90 1.17 -10.65
N LYS A 71 -3.45 0.99 -11.88
CA LYS A 71 -4.82 0.49 -12.07
C LYS A 71 -5.02 -0.73 -11.17
N ILE A 72 -5.93 -0.63 -10.20
CA ILE A 72 -6.42 -1.80 -9.46
C ILE A 72 -7.16 -2.62 -10.53
N GLN A 73 -6.50 -3.67 -11.03
CA GLN A 73 -7.20 -4.69 -11.78
C GLN A 73 -8.14 -5.33 -10.77
N SER A 74 -9.42 -4.96 -10.85
CA SER A 74 -10.49 -5.74 -10.26
C SER A 74 -10.49 -7.09 -10.98
N SER A 75 -9.63 -8.00 -10.55
CA SER A 75 -9.50 -9.34 -11.11
C SER A 75 -8.88 -10.23 -10.05
N ASN A 76 -9.75 -11.01 -9.40
CA ASN A 76 -9.49 -12.35 -8.91
C ASN A 76 -8.04 -12.66 -8.51
N ASN A 77 -7.72 -12.37 -7.25
CA ASN A 77 -7.01 -13.33 -6.43
C ASN A 77 -7.22 -12.94 -4.97
N PHE A 78 -8.32 -13.43 -4.42
CA PHE A 78 -8.43 -13.62 -2.98
C PHE A 78 -7.25 -14.48 -2.53
N TYR A 79 -6.64 -14.06 -1.42
CA TYR A 79 -5.70 -14.86 -0.66
C TYR A 79 -6.23 -16.29 -0.53
N VAL A 80 -5.67 -17.22 -1.30
CA VAL A 80 -5.69 -18.64 -0.90
C VAL A 80 -4.68 -18.78 0.23
N GLY A 81 -5.09 -18.27 1.39
CA GLY A 81 -4.65 -18.81 2.67
C GLY A 81 -5.15 -20.24 2.74
N ASN A 82 -4.26 -21.16 3.07
CA ASN A 82 -4.54 -22.58 3.05
C ASN A 82 -5.81 -22.96 3.84
N LEU A 83 -6.60 -23.78 3.12
CA LEU A 83 -7.54 -24.82 3.55
C LEU A 83 -8.82 -24.41 4.31
N LEU A 84 -9.93 -24.76 3.63
CA LEU A 84 -11.29 -24.93 4.14
C LEU A 84 -12.11 -23.63 4.29
N ASP A 85 -12.50 -23.03 3.17
CA ASP A 85 -13.89 -22.61 3.08
C ASP A 85 -14.47 -22.89 1.69
N THR A 86 -15.28 -23.94 1.69
CA THR A 86 -16.22 -24.36 0.66
C THR A 86 -17.07 -23.21 0.16
N GLY A 87 -17.17 -23.07 -1.17
CA GLY A 87 -18.33 -22.43 -1.79
C GLY A 87 -17.98 -21.41 -2.86
N PHE A 88 -17.76 -21.91 -4.08
CA PHE A 88 -18.20 -21.19 -5.26
C PHE A 88 -19.68 -20.81 -5.06
N TYR A 89 -19.97 -19.53 -4.91
CA TYR A 89 -21.28 -18.98 -5.23
C TYR A 89 -21.09 -17.91 -6.31
N LEU A 90 -21.30 -18.38 -7.54
CA LEU A 90 -21.70 -17.72 -8.80
C LEU A 90 -21.03 -16.41 -9.18
#